data_AF-A0A2S9FKL5-F1
#
_entry.id   AF-A0A2S9FKL5-F1
#
_cell.length_a   1.000
_cell.length_b   1.000
_cell.length_c   1.000
_cell.angle_alpha   90.00
_cell.angle_beta   90.00
_cell.angle_gamma   90.00
#
_symmetry.space_group_name_H-M   'P 1'
#
loop_
_entity.id
_entity.type
_entity.pdbx_description
1 polymer ?
#
loop_
_entity_poly.entity_id
_entity_poly.type
_entity_poly.pdbx_seq_one_letter_code
_entity_poly.pdbx_strand_id
1 'polypeptide(L)'
;MAASARGPALTARVGMALGVAVAVCFATGLLSHLIQHPQPWFGWPTRPVWLYRFTQGLHVASGIAAIPLLIVKLWSVWPKLFERPVIGGVVRNVERLSILVLVASMLFQLSTGLMNIAQWYAFAFYFPPGHYAMSYVAIGAVVVHIGVKLPVIRR
;
A
#
# COMPACT_ATOMS: atom_id res chain seq x y z
N MET A 1 -24.76 -8.34 22.20
CA MET A 1 -23.28 -8.19 22.20
C MET A 1 -22.93 -6.94 21.41
N ALA A 2 -22.45 -5.88 22.06
CA ALA A 2 -22.00 -4.69 21.35
C ALA A 2 -20.78 -5.07 20.50
N ALA A 3 -20.84 -4.81 19.19
CA ALA A 3 -19.67 -4.97 18.34
C ALA A 3 -18.56 -4.08 18.90
N SER A 4 -17.44 -4.67 19.34
CA SER A 4 -16.25 -3.88 19.65
C SER A 4 -15.93 -3.00 18.45
N ALA A 5 -15.79 -1.69 18.66
CA ALA A 5 -15.47 -0.74 17.60
C ALA A 5 -14.17 -1.12 16.84
N ARG A 6 -13.34 -1.99 17.41
CA ARG A 6 -12.09 -2.54 16.84
C ARG A 6 -12.14 -4.06 16.63
N GLY A 7 -13.29 -4.61 16.26
CA GLY A 7 -13.44 -6.06 16.07
C GLY A 7 -12.48 -6.67 15.03
N PRO A 8 -12.12 -7.95 15.16
CA PRO A 8 -11.30 -8.66 14.17
C PRO A 8 -11.91 -8.63 12.75
N ALA A 9 -13.23 -8.74 12.65
CA ALA A 9 -13.95 -8.71 11.37
C ALA A 9 -13.78 -7.36 10.63
N LEU A 10 -13.87 -6.23 11.35
CA LEU A 10 -13.61 -4.90 10.79
C LEU A 10 -12.16 -4.81 10.30
N THR A 11 -11.22 -5.22 11.16
CA THR A 11 -9.78 -5.20 10.87
C THR A 11 -9.42 -6.01 9.62
N ALA A 12 -10.08 -7.15 9.42
CA ALA A 12 -9.91 -8.01 8.25
C ALA A 12 -10.52 -7.39 6.99
N ARG A 13 -11.77 -6.91 7.05
CA ARG A 13 -12.47 -6.28 5.91
C ARG A 13 -11.74 -5.03 5.41
N VAL A 14 -11.34 -4.14 6.32
CA VAL A 14 -10.54 -2.94 5.98
C VAL A 14 -9.18 -3.35 5.41
N GLY A 15 -8.56 -4.39 5.97
CA GLY A 15 -7.31 -4.94 5.43
C GLY A 15 -7.44 -5.45 3.99
N MET A 16 -8.52 -6.16 3.67
CA MET A 16 -8.80 -6.62 2.30
C MET A 16 -9.05 -5.45 1.34
N ALA A 17 -9.90 -4.50 1.73
CA ALA A 17 -10.18 -3.31 0.92
C ALA A 17 -8.89 -2.50 0.66
N LEU A 18 -8.06 -2.34 1.67
CA LEU A 18 -6.75 -1.71 1.54
C LEU A 18 -5.83 -2.48 0.58
N GLY A 19 -5.79 -3.82 0.71
CA GLY A 19 -5.02 -4.67 -0.20
C GLY A 19 -5.45 -4.54 -1.66
N VAL A 20 -6.76 -4.49 -1.93
CA VAL A 20 -7.29 -4.26 -3.29
C VAL A 20 -6.89 -2.88 -3.81
N ALA A 21 -7.07 -1.82 -3.00
CA ALA A 21 -6.68 -0.47 -3.39
C ALA A 21 -5.18 -0.38 -3.73
N VAL A 22 -4.32 -0.98 -2.90
CA VAL A 22 -2.87 -1.03 -3.15
C VAL A 22 -2.54 -1.80 -4.41
N ALA A 23 -3.17 -2.95 -4.65
CA ALA A 23 -2.93 -3.75 -5.85
C ALA A 23 -3.34 -3.01 -7.13
N VAL A 24 -4.51 -2.35 -7.13
CA VAL A 24 -4.97 -1.53 -8.26
C VAL A 24 -4.02 -0.36 -8.49
N CYS A 25 -3.63 0.36 -7.44
CA CYS A 25 -2.70 1.48 -7.52
C CYS A 25 -1.34 1.03 -8.09
N PHE A 26 -0.77 -0.05 -7.56
CA PHE A 26 0.49 -0.61 -8.04
C PHE A 26 0.42 -1.02 -9.50
N ALA A 27 -0.60 -1.79 -9.91
CA ALA A 27 -0.73 -2.28 -11.28
C ALA A 27 -0.89 -1.13 -12.29
N THR A 28 -1.73 -0.15 -11.96
CA THR A 28 -1.93 1.05 -12.81
C THR A 28 -0.70 1.94 -12.86
N GLY A 29 0.06 2.03 -11.76
CA GLY A 29 1.34 2.76 -11.71
C GLY A 29 2.42 2.08 -12.54
N LEU A 30 2.53 0.75 -12.47
CA LEU A 30 3.44 -0.04 -13.30
C LEU A 30 3.09 0.08 -14.79
N LEU A 31 1.79 0.04 -15.10
CA LEU A 31 1.31 0.29 -16.47
C LEU A 31 1.72 1.69 -16.95
N SER A 32 1.53 2.72 -16.12
CA SER A 32 1.98 4.10 -16.41
C SER A 32 3.48 4.16 -16.72
N HIS A 33 4.29 3.47 -15.90
CA HIS A 33 5.73 3.40 -16.08
C HIS A 33 6.10 2.74 -17.40
N LEU A 34 5.48 1.60 -17.74
CA LEU A 34 5.74 0.89 -19.01
C LEU A 34 5.30 1.71 -20.23
N ILE A 35 4.28 2.56 -20.12
CA ILE A 35 3.88 3.48 -21.19
C ILE A 35 4.93 4.58 -21.39
N GLN A 36 5.50 5.11 -20.30
CA GLN A 36 6.52 6.17 -20.34
C GLN A 36 7.92 5.63 -20.72
N HIS A 37 8.21 4.38 -20.36
CA HIS A 37 9.48 3.70 -20.58
C HIS A 37 9.25 2.31 -21.21
N PRO A 38 8.74 2.26 -22.46
CA PRO A 38 8.34 1.02 -23.10
C PRO A 38 9.52 0.07 -23.30
N GLN A 39 9.27 -1.20 -23.00
CA GLN A 39 10.18 -2.30 -23.28
C GLN A 39 9.86 -2.89 -24.66
N PRO A 40 10.81 -3.59 -25.32
CA PRO A 40 10.59 -4.14 -26.67
C PRO A 40 9.36 -5.07 -26.81
N TRP A 41 8.93 -5.69 -25.70
CA TRP A 41 7.77 -6.59 -25.64
C TRP A 41 6.47 -5.89 -25.25
N PHE A 42 6.50 -4.60 -24.88
CA PHE A 42 5.34 -3.87 -24.37
C PHE A 42 4.73 -2.99 -25.46
N GLY A 43 3.49 -3.30 -25.85
CA GLY A 43 2.68 -2.47 -26.75
C GLY A 43 1.56 -1.76 -25.99
N TRP A 44 1.37 -0.47 -26.25
CA TRP A 44 0.25 0.31 -25.71
C TRP A 44 -0.63 0.86 -26.85
N PRO A 45 -1.95 0.62 -26.82
CA PRO A 45 -2.82 1.09 -27.89
C PRO A 45 -3.04 2.61 -27.81
N THR A 46 -3.05 3.28 -28.96
CA THR A 46 -3.36 4.72 -29.06
C THR A 46 -4.86 5.01 -28.93
N ARG A 47 -5.71 3.96 -28.99
CA ARG A 47 -7.16 4.05 -28.88
C ARG A 47 -7.74 2.98 -27.95
N PRO A 48 -8.82 3.29 -27.22
CA PRO A 48 -9.49 4.60 -27.20
C PRO A 48 -8.66 5.65 -26.44
N VAL A 49 -8.78 6.92 -26.84
CA VAL A 49 -7.96 8.02 -26.29
C VAL A 49 -8.16 8.26 -24.79
N TRP A 50 -9.29 7.79 -24.23
CA TRP A 50 -9.59 7.90 -22.80
C TRP A 50 -8.91 6.81 -21.96
N LEU A 51 -8.37 5.75 -22.56
CA LEU A 51 -7.87 4.58 -21.83
C LEU A 51 -6.80 4.96 -20.80
N TYR A 52 -5.83 5.77 -21.20
CA TYR A 52 -4.79 6.26 -20.29
C TYR A 52 -5.39 7.10 -19.14
N ARG A 53 -6.36 7.96 -19.45
CA ARG A 53 -7.04 8.78 -18.43
C ARG A 53 -7.76 7.90 -17.41
N PHE A 54 -8.36 6.81 -17.86
CA PHE A 54 -9.03 5.86 -16.97
C PHE A 54 -8.03 5.13 -16.07
N THR A 55 -6.93 4.61 -16.61
CA THR A 55 -5.92 3.92 -15.79
C THR A 55 -5.23 4.86 -14.81
N GLN A 56 -4.92 6.10 -15.22
CA GLN A 56 -4.39 7.12 -14.30
C GLN A 56 -5.43 7.56 -13.27
N GLY A 57 -6.70 7.71 -13.67
CA GLY A 57 -7.79 8.01 -12.76
C GLY A 57 -7.94 6.93 -11.69
N LEU A 58 -7.87 5.65 -12.07
CA LEU A 58 -7.86 4.53 -11.13
C LEU A 58 -6.66 4.55 -10.20
N HIS A 59 -5.46 4.86 -10.71
CA HIS A 59 -4.26 4.98 -9.90
C HIS A 59 -4.45 6.01 -8.77
N VAL A 60 -4.85 7.23 -9.14
CA VAL A 60 -5.06 8.33 -8.20
C VAL A 60 -6.22 8.02 -7.24
N ALA A 61 -7.36 7.56 -7.74
CA ALA A 61 -8.53 7.25 -6.92
C ALA A 61 -8.24 6.14 -5.91
N SER A 62 -7.54 5.08 -6.31
CA SER A 62 -7.15 3.98 -5.40
C SER A 62 -6.11 4.42 -4.37
N GLY A 63 -5.14 5.26 -4.76
CA GLY A 63 -4.21 5.89 -3.82
C GLY A 63 -4.92 6.76 -2.78
N ILE A 64 -5.87 7.60 -3.19
CA ILE A 64 -6.67 8.44 -2.27
C ILE A 64 -7.53 7.55 -1.36
N ALA A 65 -8.21 6.54 -1.89
CA ALA A 65 -9.03 5.63 -1.10
C ALA A 65 -8.21 4.84 -0.07
N ALA A 66 -6.94 4.52 -0.37
CA ALA A 66 -6.05 3.84 0.55
C ALA A 66 -5.70 4.66 1.79
N ILE A 67 -5.79 6.00 1.76
CA ILE A 67 -5.48 6.87 2.91
C ILE A 67 -6.41 6.59 4.11
N PRO A 68 -7.74 6.78 4.01
CA PRO A 68 -8.63 6.50 5.14
C PRO A 68 -8.62 5.02 5.52
N LEU A 69 -8.48 4.11 4.54
CA LEU A 69 -8.36 2.67 4.82
C LEU A 69 -7.13 2.34 5.67
N LEU A 70 -5.97 2.94 5.35
CA LEU A 70 -4.75 2.77 6.13
C LEU A 70 -4.90 3.36 7.53
N ILE A 71 -5.50 4.55 7.66
CA ILE A 71 -5.74 5.18 8.96
C ILE A 71 -6.61 4.29 9.85
N VAL A 72 -7.74 3.79 9.32
CA VAL A 72 -8.64 2.88 10.05
C VAL A 72 -7.91 1.57 10.38
N LYS A 73 -7.11 1.04 9.45
CA LYS A 73 -6.31 -0.16 9.68
C LYS A 73 -5.35 0.04 10.85
N LEU A 74 -4.56 1.11 10.85
CA LEU A 74 -3.61 1.43 11.92
C LEU A 74 -4.31 1.65 13.25
N TRP A 75 -5.42 2.39 13.27
CA TRP A 75 -6.25 2.59 14.46
C TRP A 75 -6.79 1.27 15.03
N SER A 76 -7.21 0.35 14.16
CA SER A 76 -7.74 -0.95 14.58
C SER A 76 -6.67 -1.86 15.21
N VAL A 77 -5.41 -1.78 14.74
CA VAL A 77 -4.31 -2.64 15.22
C VAL A 77 -3.39 -1.97 16.23
N TRP A 78 -3.52 -0.65 16.44
CA TRP A 78 -2.72 0.15 17.39
C TRP A 78 -2.52 -0.52 18.76
N PRO A 79 -3.54 -1.11 19.41
CA PRO A 79 -3.36 -1.71 20.73
C PRO A 79 -2.34 -2.85 20.74
N LYS A 80 -2.18 -3.56 19.61
CA LYS A 80 -1.25 -4.69 19.47
C LYS A 80 0.22 -4.28 19.54
N LEU A 81 0.52 -3.00 19.36
CA LEU A 81 1.89 -2.48 19.53
C LEU A 81 2.36 -2.60 20.99
N PHE A 82 1.44 -2.57 21.94
CA PHE A 82 1.71 -2.60 23.38
C PHE A 82 1.52 -3.99 24.02
N GLU A 83 1.16 -5.01 23.25
CA GLU A 83 1.09 -6.38 23.75
C GLU A 83 2.46 -6.79 24.33
N ARG A 84 2.46 -7.35 25.54
CA ARG A 84 3.70 -7.80 26.20
C ARG A 84 4.05 -9.25 25.82
N PRO A 85 5.33 -9.66 25.90
CA PRO A 85 6.52 -8.82 26.14
C PRO A 85 6.81 -7.87 24.97
N VAL A 86 7.10 -6.58 25.22
CA VAL A 86 7.28 -5.59 24.13
C VAL A 86 8.45 -5.98 23.22
N ILE A 87 9.57 -6.38 23.82
CA ILE A 87 10.70 -7.01 23.14
C ILE A 87 10.59 -8.52 23.41
N GLY A 88 10.41 -9.31 22.36
CA GLY A 88 10.42 -10.77 22.48
C GLY A 88 11.63 -11.38 21.78
N GLY A 89 11.54 -12.69 21.52
CA GLY A 89 12.57 -13.42 20.77
C GLY A 89 12.71 -12.95 19.33
N VAL A 90 13.71 -13.52 18.63
CA VAL A 90 14.11 -13.16 17.27
C VAL A 90 12.94 -13.12 16.29
N VAL A 91 12.09 -14.16 16.29
CA VAL A 91 10.93 -14.25 15.39
C VAL A 91 9.97 -13.06 15.55
N ARG A 92 9.68 -12.67 16.80
CA ARG A 92 8.80 -11.53 17.10
C ARG A 92 9.39 -10.21 16.63
N ASN A 93 10.71 -10.04 16.78
CA ASN A 93 11.39 -8.82 16.33
C ASN A 93 11.41 -8.73 14.80
N VAL A 94 11.63 -9.86 14.11
CA VAL A 94 11.53 -9.94 12.64
C VAL A 94 10.10 -9.61 12.16
N GLU A 95 9.08 -10.14 12.83
CA GLU A 95 7.69 -9.81 12.53
C GLU A 95 7.41 -8.30 12.70
N ARG A 96 7.85 -7.70 13.81
CA ARG A 96 7.71 -6.26 14.05
C ARG A 96 8.46 -5.42 13.03
N LEU A 97 9.66 -5.82 12.63
CA LEU A 97 10.42 -5.16 11.58
C LEU A 97 9.67 -5.22 10.24
N SER A 98 9.09 -6.37 9.88
CA SER A 98 8.30 -6.50 8.65
C SER A 98 7.10 -5.54 8.64
N ILE A 99 6.45 -5.35 9.80
CA ILE A 99 5.34 -4.42 9.96
C ILE A 99 5.84 -2.98 9.85
N LEU A 100 7.00 -2.65 10.44
CA LEU A 100 7.61 -1.33 10.33
C LEU A 100 7.90 -0.97 8.87
N VAL A 101 8.51 -1.88 8.10
CA VAL A 101 8.77 -1.68 6.67
C VAL A 101 7.47 -1.49 5.90
N LEU A 102 6.44 -2.30 6.18
CA LEU A 102 5.12 -2.15 5.56
C LEU A 102 4.53 -0.76 5.85
N VAL A 103 4.50 -0.34 7.11
CA VAL A 103 3.91 0.96 7.48
C VAL A 103 4.70 2.12 6.90
N ALA A 104 6.03 2.09 7.00
CA ALA A 104 6.89 3.14 6.45
C ALA A 104 6.76 3.25 4.93
N SER A 105 6.75 2.13 4.21
CA SER A 105 6.59 2.11 2.75
C SER A 105 5.22 2.63 2.30
N MET A 106 4.15 2.24 2.99
CA MET A 106 2.80 2.72 2.72
C MET A 106 2.67 4.23 2.99
N LEU A 107 3.19 4.73 4.11
CA LEU A 107 3.19 6.15 4.41
C LEU A 107 3.99 6.94 3.37
N PHE A 108 5.17 6.44 2.97
CA PHE A 108 5.95 7.06 1.91
C PHE A 108 5.16 7.15 0.60
N GLN A 109 4.57 6.05 0.15
CA GLN A 109 3.79 6.00 -1.10
C GLN A 109 2.62 6.98 -1.06
N LEU A 110 1.79 6.92 -0.02
CA LEU A 110 0.59 7.75 0.07
C LEU A 110 0.93 9.23 0.24
N SER A 111 1.90 9.57 1.08
CA SER A 111 2.31 10.97 1.29
C SER A 111 2.93 11.54 0.02
N THR A 112 3.90 10.86 -0.60
CA THR A 112 4.56 11.36 -1.81
C THR A 112 3.62 11.44 -3.00
N GLY A 113 2.73 10.45 -3.17
CA GLY A 113 1.71 10.46 -4.22
C GLY A 113 0.70 11.60 -4.03
N LEU A 114 0.20 11.81 -2.81
CA LEU A 114 -0.71 12.91 -2.48
C LEU A 114 -0.06 14.28 -2.72
N MET A 115 1.17 14.44 -2.28
CA MET A 115 1.96 15.65 -2.50
C MET A 115 2.20 15.93 -3.99
N ASN A 116 2.49 14.89 -4.77
CA ASN A 116 2.68 15.01 -6.22
C ASN A 116 1.40 15.44 -6.94
N ILE A 117 0.24 14.85 -6.64
CA ILE A 117 -1.02 15.30 -7.26
C ILE A 117 -1.44 16.71 -6.81
N ALA A 118 -1.03 17.11 -5.60
CA ALA A 118 -1.21 18.47 -5.08
C ALA A 118 -0.15 19.48 -5.58
N GLN A 119 0.82 19.04 -6.39
CA GLN A 119 1.97 19.85 -6.86
C GLN A 119 2.78 20.48 -5.71
N TRP A 120 2.79 19.85 -4.54
CA TRP A 120 3.52 20.32 -3.37
C TRP A 120 4.75 19.44 -3.11
N TYR A 121 5.90 19.83 -3.66
CA TYR A 121 7.14 19.05 -3.60
C TYR A 121 8.00 19.43 -2.38
N ALA A 122 7.58 19.02 -1.17
CA ALA A 122 8.37 19.26 0.05
C ALA A 122 9.52 18.25 0.26
N PHE A 123 9.80 17.40 -0.73
CA PHE A 123 10.89 16.41 -0.72
C PHE A 123 11.97 16.78 -1.73
N ALA A 124 13.22 16.40 -1.44
CA ALA A 124 14.39 16.79 -2.24
C ALA A 124 14.78 15.80 -3.34
N PHE A 125 14.05 14.69 -3.51
CA PHE A 125 14.32 13.69 -4.54
C PHE A 125 13.37 13.85 -5.74
N TYR A 126 13.77 13.32 -6.90
CA TYR A 126 12.91 13.31 -8.07
C TYR A 126 11.79 12.27 -7.90
N PHE A 127 10.54 12.74 -7.93
CA PHE A 127 9.37 11.93 -7.56
C PHE A 127 9.26 10.61 -8.34
N PRO A 128 9.26 10.57 -9.68
CA PRO A 128 8.91 9.35 -10.40
C PRO A 128 9.83 8.16 -10.09
N PRO A 129 11.18 8.29 -10.11
CA PRO A 129 12.05 7.18 -9.71
C PRO A 129 11.91 6.78 -8.25
N GLY A 130 11.80 7.75 -7.33
CA GLY A 130 11.67 7.48 -5.90
C GLY A 130 10.37 6.75 -5.57
N HIS A 131 9.25 7.23 -6.10
CA HIS A 131 7.93 6.64 -5.92
C HIS A 131 7.85 5.26 -6.58
N TYR A 132 8.40 5.10 -7.80
CA TYR A 132 8.48 3.82 -8.49
C TYR A 132 9.31 2.79 -7.72
N ALA A 133 10.53 3.11 -7.31
CA ALA A 133 11.39 2.20 -6.56
C ALA A 133 10.73 1.77 -5.24
N MET A 134 10.17 2.72 -4.50
CA MET A 134 9.53 2.43 -3.22
C MET A 134 8.21 1.64 -3.39
N SER A 135 7.61 1.60 -4.58
CA SER A 135 6.38 0.85 -4.83
C SER A 135 6.64 -0.66 -4.76
N TYR A 136 7.83 -1.10 -5.18
CA TYR A 136 8.28 -2.48 -5.03
C TYR A 136 8.51 -2.86 -3.57
N VAL A 137 9.07 -1.94 -2.78
CA VAL A 137 9.23 -2.15 -1.33
C VAL A 137 7.85 -2.28 -0.66
N ALA A 138 6.89 -1.43 -1.04
CA ALA A 138 5.53 -1.48 -0.51
C ALA A 138 4.81 -2.78 -0.87
N ILE A 139 4.79 -3.19 -2.15
CA ILE A 139 4.12 -4.43 -2.55
C ILE A 139 4.83 -5.66 -1.98
N GLY A 140 6.17 -5.67 -1.93
CA GLY A 140 6.94 -6.73 -1.29
C GLY A 140 6.62 -6.85 0.19
N ALA A 141 6.52 -5.73 0.91
CA ALA A 141 6.13 -5.72 2.32
C ALA A 141 4.69 -6.21 2.54
N VAL A 142 3.75 -5.90 1.64
CA VAL A 142 2.38 -6.43 1.66
C VAL A 142 2.40 -7.95 1.50
N VAL A 143 3.15 -8.48 0.52
CA VAL A 143 3.27 -9.92 0.29
C VAL A 143 3.87 -10.63 1.49
N VAL A 144 4.96 -10.10 2.06
CA VAL A 144 5.58 -10.64 3.29
C VAL A 144 4.59 -10.61 4.45
N HIS A 145 3.85 -9.52 4.64
CA HIS A 145 2.85 -9.40 5.70
C HIS A 145 1.75 -10.45 5.57
N ILE A 146 1.23 -10.66 4.35
CA ILE A 146 0.24 -11.70 4.08
C ILE A 146 0.84 -13.09 4.34
N GLY A 147 2.06 -13.34 3.88
CA GLY A 147 2.85 -14.56 4.14
C GLY A 147 2.93 -14.92 5.62
N VAL A 148 3.30 -13.94 6.44
CA VAL A 148 3.42 -14.10 7.91
C VAL A 148 2.05 -14.33 8.57
N LYS A 149 0.99 -13.70 8.07
CA LYS A 149 -0.36 -13.79 8.67
C LYS A 149 -1.24 -14.91 8.13
N LEU A 150 -0.87 -15.54 7.01
CA LEU A 150 -1.59 -16.66 6.38
C LEU A 150 -1.98 -17.79 7.35
N PRO A 151 -1.08 -18.27 8.26
CA PRO A 151 -1.44 -19.32 9.22
C PRO A 151 -2.52 -18.91 10.22
N VAL A 152 -2.64 -17.61 10.51
CA VAL A 152 -3.68 -17.06 11.41
C VAL A 152 -4.98 -16.85 10.64
N ILE A 153 -4.92 -16.45 9.37
CA ILE A 153 -6.09 -16.24 8.50
C ILE A 153 -6.81 -17.55 8.19
N ARG A 154 -6.08 -18.68 8.11
CA ARG A 154 -6.62 -20.01 7.78
C ARG A 154 -7.26 -20.76 8.96
N ARG A 155 -7.17 -20.23 10.18
CA ARG A 155 -7.79 -20.80 11.39
C ARG A 155 -9.15 -20.17 11.61
#